data_AF-A0AB37HMU1-F1
#
_entry.id   AF-A0AB37HMU1-F1
#
_cell.length_a   1.000
_cell.length_b   1.000
_cell.length_c   1.000
_cell.angle_alpha   90.00
_cell.angle_beta   90.00
_cell.angle_gamma   90.00
#
_symmetry.space_group_name_H-M   'P 1'
#
loop_
_entity.id
_entity.type
_entity.pdbx_description
1 polymer ?
#
loop_
_entity_poly.entity_id
_entity_poly.type
_entity_poly.pdbx_seq_one_letter_code
_entity_poly.pdbx_strand_id
1 'polypeptide(L)'
;MKKKGLWISSLIVCFIVLFLFCINWYFPYSPFSFTKSVFYNADSIVVKEYKKELNDFKAIYNSEKKNTLTDDRTQYILPMFEQQWLVSGKPVKMKVSDQLHTMLNEVKETKDILIELAFREKYSLETKEYLKIALVTCLSLENEIVELKNSKFHSRSTLNRQIRNLHMSFIRCFDMYATFYKEYRHLR
;
A
#
# COMPACT_ATOMS: atom_id res chain seq x y z
N MET A 1 26.16 52.65 7.13
CA MET A 1 25.62 51.68 6.13
C MET A 1 25.81 50.21 6.50
N LYS A 2 26.96 49.77 7.05
CA LYS A 2 27.22 48.34 7.39
C LYS A 2 26.19 47.67 8.31
N LYS A 3 25.68 48.36 9.34
CA LYS A 3 24.68 47.81 10.29
C LYS A 3 23.30 47.53 9.64
N LYS A 4 22.88 48.32 8.64
CA LYS A 4 21.62 48.10 7.92
C LYS A 4 21.68 46.86 7.02
N GLY A 5 22.83 46.62 6.37
CA GLY A 5 23.06 45.41 5.56
C GLY A 5 23.06 44.12 6.39
N LEU A 6 23.66 44.16 7.59
CA LEU A 6 23.62 43.04 8.54
C LEU A 6 22.18 42.72 9.00
N TRP A 7 21.39 43.74 9.31
CA TRP A 7 19.99 43.56 9.71
C TRP A 7 19.11 42.96 8.60
N ILE A 8 19.28 43.44 7.36
CA ILE A 8 18.58 42.89 6.18
C ILE A 8 18.99 41.43 5.95
N SER A 9 20.29 41.11 6.07
CA SER A 9 20.77 39.74 5.93
C SER A 9 20.20 38.79 6.99
N SER A 10 20.12 39.22 8.26
CA SER A 10 19.48 38.43 9.32
C SER A 10 17.98 38.23 9.08
N LEU A 11 17.29 39.23 8.54
CA LEU A 11 15.86 39.13 8.20
C LEU A 11 15.61 38.09 7.10
N ILE A 12 16.45 38.09 6.06
CA ILE A 12 16.37 37.09 4.97
C ILE A 12 16.64 35.68 5.50
N VAL A 13 17.68 35.51 6.33
CA VAL A 13 17.99 34.21 6.95
C VAL A 13 16.83 33.74 7.84
N CYS A 14 16.26 34.62 8.67
CA CYS A 14 15.12 34.30 9.51
C CYS A 14 13.89 33.87 8.68
N PHE A 15 13.61 34.57 7.58
CA PHE A 15 12.52 34.21 6.67
C PHE A 15 12.74 32.84 6.01
N ILE A 16 13.95 32.54 5.54
CA ILE A 16 14.30 31.23 4.97
C ILE A 16 14.11 30.13 6.01
N VAL A 17 14.55 30.33 7.25
CA VAL A 17 14.39 29.37 8.34
C VAL A 17 12.90 29.12 8.64
N LEU A 18 12.09 30.18 8.76
CA LEU A 18 10.64 30.09 8.94
C LEU A 18 9.96 29.35 7.78
N PHE A 19 10.34 29.67 6.55
CA PHE A 19 9.81 29.04 5.34
C PHE A 19 10.12 27.54 5.31
N LEU A 20 11.36 27.15 5.62
CA LEU A 20 11.75 25.74 5.71
C LEU A 20 11.00 25.04 6.84
N PHE A 21 10.78 25.69 7.99
CA PHE A 21 10.00 25.14 9.09
C PHE A 21 8.53 24.87 8.69
N CYS A 22 7.90 25.83 8.00
CA CYS A 22 6.55 25.69 7.46
C CYS A 22 6.45 24.56 6.42
N ILE A 23 7.40 24.47 5.48
CA ILE A 23 7.44 23.38 4.50
C ILE A 23 7.58 22.02 5.19
N ASN A 24 8.48 21.93 6.17
CA ASN A 24 8.70 20.71 6.93
C ASN A 24 7.42 20.20 7.61
N TRP A 25 6.60 21.11 8.13
CA TRP A 25 5.36 20.76 8.83
C TRP A 25 4.20 20.41 7.89
N TYR A 26 3.98 21.22 6.83
CA TYR A 26 2.81 21.10 5.96
C TYR A 26 3.01 20.16 4.77
N PHE A 27 4.24 20.07 4.24
CA PHE A 27 4.58 19.33 3.03
C PHE A 27 5.67 18.29 3.34
N PRO A 28 5.32 17.18 4.01
CA PRO A 28 6.27 16.12 4.37
C PRO A 28 6.93 15.44 3.16
N TYR A 29 6.40 15.68 1.95
CA TYR A 29 6.93 15.18 0.66
C TYR A 29 7.72 16.21 -0.15
N SER A 30 7.78 17.46 0.31
CA SER A 30 8.62 18.46 -0.34
C SER A 30 10.08 17.95 -0.37
N PRO A 31 10.82 18.17 -1.47
CA PRO A 31 12.25 17.86 -1.51
C PRO A 31 13.04 18.57 -0.40
N PHE A 32 12.46 19.62 0.20
CA PHE A 32 13.03 20.39 1.30
C PHE A 32 12.58 19.91 2.70
N SER A 33 11.79 18.83 2.81
CA SER A 33 11.36 18.28 4.10
C SER A 33 12.36 17.25 4.66
N PHE A 34 12.78 17.47 5.90
CA PHE A 34 13.64 16.61 6.71
C PHE A 34 12.88 15.42 7.32
N THR A 35 11.58 15.58 7.65
CA THR A 35 10.76 14.53 8.27
C THR A 35 9.75 13.93 7.29
N LYS A 36 10.20 13.00 6.44
CA LYS A 36 9.35 12.30 5.44
C LYS A 36 8.51 11.15 6.02
N SER A 37 8.15 11.23 7.30
CA SER A 37 7.39 10.19 7.99
C SER A 37 6.04 10.70 8.48
N VAL A 38 5.02 9.86 8.41
CA VAL A 38 3.70 10.13 8.98
C VAL A 38 3.27 8.99 9.89
N PHE A 39 2.49 9.32 10.91
CA PHE A 39 1.75 8.32 11.68
C PHE A 39 0.43 8.08 10.97
N TYR A 40 0.27 6.89 10.41
CA TYR A 40 -0.98 6.45 9.83
C TYR A 40 -1.81 5.74 10.89
N ASN A 41 -3.03 6.22 11.10
CA ASN A 41 -4.00 5.60 11.98
C ASN A 41 -5.15 5.06 11.11
N ALA A 42 -5.18 3.75 10.94
CA ALA A 42 -6.25 3.06 10.26
C ALA A 42 -7.54 3.09 11.10
N ASP A 43 -8.68 2.95 10.44
CA ASP A 43 -9.96 2.77 11.13
C ASP A 43 -9.96 1.41 11.84
N SER A 44 -10.20 1.41 13.16
CA SER A 44 -10.13 0.19 13.97
C SER A 44 -11.17 -0.86 13.59
N ILE A 45 -12.35 -0.44 13.10
CA ILE A 45 -13.41 -1.35 12.68
C ILE A 45 -12.98 -2.05 11.40
N VAL A 46 -12.52 -1.26 10.42
CA VAL A 46 -12.01 -1.77 9.14
C VAL A 46 -10.85 -2.76 9.36
N VAL A 47 -9.88 -2.41 10.21
CA VAL A 47 -8.75 -3.31 10.52
C VAL A 47 -9.20 -4.60 11.19
N LYS A 48 -10.19 -4.53 12.08
CA LYS A 48 -10.70 -5.70 12.79
C LYS A 48 -11.40 -6.67 11.83
N GLU A 49 -12.22 -6.13 10.94
CA GLU A 49 -12.91 -6.90 9.90
C GLU A 49 -11.90 -7.52 8.92
N TYR A 50 -10.98 -6.71 8.40
CA TYR A 50 -9.94 -7.18 7.49
C TYR A 50 -9.08 -8.29 8.10
N LYS A 51 -8.68 -8.16 9.38
CA LYS A 51 -7.95 -9.21 10.09
C LYS A 51 -8.72 -10.51 10.17
N LYS A 52 -10.04 -10.43 10.39
CA LYS A 52 -10.88 -11.61 10.46
C LYS A 52 -10.87 -12.31 9.11
N GLU A 53 -11.13 -11.59 8.03
CA GLU A 53 -11.11 -12.12 6.66
C GLU A 53 -9.76 -12.73 6.28
N LEU A 54 -8.66 -12.05 6.62
CA LEU A 54 -7.29 -12.54 6.38
C LEU A 54 -7.00 -13.81 7.17
N ASN A 55 -7.42 -13.88 8.43
CA ASN A 55 -7.25 -15.08 9.25
C ASN A 55 -8.12 -16.25 8.76
N ASP A 56 -9.36 -15.98 8.38
CA ASP A 56 -10.29 -16.97 7.83
C ASP A 56 -9.72 -17.55 6.52
N PHE A 57 -9.18 -16.70 5.64
CA PHE A 57 -8.47 -17.11 4.44
C PHE A 57 -7.25 -18.00 4.77
N LYS A 58 -6.41 -17.56 5.71
CA LYS A 58 -5.22 -18.32 6.11
C LYS A 58 -5.57 -19.66 6.74
N ALA A 59 -6.70 -19.76 7.44
CA ALA A 59 -7.18 -21.03 7.97
C ALA A 59 -7.49 -22.02 6.83
N ILE A 60 -8.25 -21.57 5.80
CA ILE A 60 -8.55 -22.37 4.61
C ILE A 60 -7.26 -22.77 3.88
N TYR A 61 -6.36 -21.81 3.66
CA TYR A 61 -5.08 -22.03 2.97
C TYR A 61 -4.19 -23.07 3.69
N ASN A 62 -4.21 -23.12 5.01
CA ASN A 62 -3.35 -24.00 5.81
C ASN A 62 -3.97 -25.35 6.16
N SER A 63 -5.31 -25.47 6.14
CA SER A 63 -5.98 -26.73 6.47
C SER A 63 -5.88 -27.79 5.38
N GLU A 64 -5.61 -27.38 4.14
CA GLU A 64 -5.66 -28.26 2.98
C GLU A 64 -4.27 -28.62 2.45
N LYS A 65 -4.19 -29.78 1.78
CA LYS A 65 -2.94 -30.27 1.20
C LYS A 65 -2.55 -29.41 0.00
N LYS A 66 -1.40 -28.74 0.08
CA LYS A 66 -0.83 -27.86 -0.95
C LYS A 66 -0.16 -28.70 -2.05
N ASN A 67 -0.81 -28.84 -3.21
CA ASN A 67 -0.31 -29.73 -4.28
C ASN A 67 -0.28 -29.06 -5.65
N THR A 68 -0.53 -27.76 -5.73
CA THR A 68 -0.66 -27.05 -7.01
C THR A 68 0.26 -25.85 -7.08
N LEU A 69 0.45 -25.35 -8.31
CA LEU A 69 1.13 -24.08 -8.48
C LEU A 69 0.36 -22.97 -7.79
N THR A 70 -0.98 -22.97 -7.83
CA THR A 70 -1.79 -21.97 -7.13
C THR A 70 -1.49 -21.92 -5.63
N ASP A 71 -1.42 -23.08 -4.98
CA ASP A 71 -1.15 -23.18 -3.54
C ASP A 71 0.27 -22.77 -3.16
N ASP A 72 1.24 -23.15 -3.99
CA ASP A 72 2.62 -22.74 -3.83
C ASP A 72 2.73 -21.22 -4.01
N ARG A 73 2.07 -20.65 -5.01
CA ARG A 73 2.11 -19.22 -5.30
C ARG A 73 1.39 -18.36 -4.28
N THR A 74 0.32 -18.86 -3.65
CA THR A 74 -0.38 -18.13 -2.58
C THR A 74 0.54 -17.73 -1.44
N GLN A 75 1.55 -18.54 -1.11
CA GLN A 75 2.46 -18.21 0.00
C GLN A 75 3.28 -16.94 -0.26
N TYR A 76 3.54 -16.61 -1.53
CA TYR A 76 4.29 -15.42 -1.94
C TYR A 76 3.38 -14.20 -2.13
N ILE A 77 2.08 -14.40 -2.28
CA ILE A 77 1.08 -13.31 -2.34
C ILE A 77 0.69 -12.82 -0.94
N LEU A 78 0.62 -13.72 0.04
CA LEU A 78 0.20 -13.39 1.41
C LEU A 78 0.98 -12.23 2.07
N PRO A 79 2.31 -12.12 1.95
CA PRO A 79 3.08 -11.03 2.56
C PRO A 79 2.58 -9.63 2.17
N MET A 80 2.13 -9.44 0.93
CA MET A 80 1.55 -8.18 0.46
C MET A 80 0.36 -7.73 1.32
N PHE A 81 -0.43 -8.69 1.82
CA PHE A 81 -1.65 -8.49 2.60
C PHE A 81 -1.41 -8.55 4.13
N GLU A 82 -0.23 -8.96 4.57
CA GLU A 82 0.12 -9.07 5.99
C GLU A 82 0.90 -7.86 6.52
N GLN A 83 1.07 -6.83 5.69
CA GLN A 83 1.85 -5.64 6.04
C GLN A 83 1.32 -4.94 7.30
N GLN A 84 2.23 -4.55 8.19
CA GLN A 84 1.90 -3.98 9.51
C GLN A 84 1.01 -2.73 9.44
N TRP A 85 1.18 -1.87 8.43
CA TRP A 85 0.36 -0.67 8.28
C TRP A 85 -1.11 -0.99 7.90
N LEU A 86 -1.35 -2.17 7.33
CA LEU A 86 -2.66 -2.66 6.91
C LEU A 86 -3.37 -3.34 8.09
N VAL A 87 -2.65 -4.17 8.84
CA VAL A 87 -3.22 -4.95 9.94
C VAL A 87 -3.12 -4.26 11.32
N SER A 88 -2.37 -3.18 11.49
CA SER A 88 -2.24 -2.57 12.82
C SER A 88 -3.50 -1.79 13.22
N GLY A 89 -4.07 -2.13 14.37
CA GLY A 89 -5.12 -1.33 15.03
C GLY A 89 -4.56 -0.15 15.84
N LYS A 90 -3.24 0.06 15.79
CA LYS A 90 -2.52 1.17 16.43
C LYS A 90 -1.85 2.04 15.36
N PRO A 91 -1.60 3.33 15.64
CA PRO A 91 -0.88 4.19 14.72
C PRO A 91 0.49 3.62 14.33
N VAL A 92 0.76 3.50 13.03
CA VAL A 92 2.03 3.03 12.49
C VAL A 92 2.82 4.22 11.95
N LYS A 93 4.08 4.34 12.40
CA LYS A 93 5.00 5.32 11.84
C LYS A 93 5.52 4.80 10.51
N MET A 94 5.15 5.47 9.42
CA MET A 94 5.59 5.11 8.07
C MET A 94 6.54 6.16 7.53
N LYS A 95 7.73 5.75 7.11
CA LYS A 95 8.53 6.54 6.17
C LYS A 95 7.90 6.36 4.81
N VAL A 96 7.16 7.37 4.36
CA VAL A 96 6.14 7.13 3.35
C VAL A 96 6.77 6.77 1.99
N SER A 97 7.92 7.36 1.65
CA SER A 97 8.67 6.99 0.43
C SER A 97 9.11 5.52 0.46
N ASP A 98 9.71 5.06 1.56
CA ASP A 98 10.18 3.69 1.73
C ASP A 98 9.00 2.71 1.72
N GLN A 99 7.90 3.10 2.38
CA GLN A 99 6.68 2.31 2.42
C GLN A 99 6.03 2.18 1.03
N LEU A 100 5.92 3.27 0.26
CA LEU A 100 5.39 3.22 -1.11
C LEU A 100 6.31 2.40 -2.03
N HIS A 101 7.62 2.45 -1.81
CA HIS A 101 8.53 1.58 -2.55
C HIS A 101 8.29 0.11 -2.24
N THR A 102 8.13 -0.24 -0.96
CA THR A 102 7.83 -1.60 -0.50
C THR A 102 6.50 -2.07 -1.07
N MET A 103 5.43 -1.28 -0.93
CA MET A 103 4.11 -1.57 -1.51
C MET A 103 4.18 -1.84 -3.01
N LEU A 104 4.92 -0.99 -3.75
CA LEU A 104 5.04 -1.14 -5.21
C LEU A 104 5.77 -2.43 -5.60
N ASN A 105 6.78 -2.83 -4.84
CA ASN A 105 7.51 -4.08 -5.11
C ASN A 105 6.60 -5.29 -4.87
N GLU A 106 5.92 -5.34 -3.72
CA GLU A 106 4.98 -6.42 -3.35
C GLU A 106 3.82 -6.55 -4.35
N VAL A 107 3.26 -5.43 -4.80
CA VAL A 107 2.19 -5.40 -5.80
C VAL A 107 2.67 -5.91 -7.16
N LYS A 108 3.88 -5.53 -7.58
CA LYS A 108 4.46 -6.03 -8.84
C LYS A 108 4.71 -7.53 -8.80
N GLU A 109 5.29 -8.02 -7.71
CA GLU A 109 5.50 -9.44 -7.51
C GLU A 109 4.18 -10.22 -7.51
N THR A 110 3.18 -9.74 -6.78
CA THR A 110 1.84 -10.33 -6.79
C THR A 110 1.22 -10.33 -8.18
N LYS A 111 1.31 -9.23 -8.91
CA LYS A 111 0.81 -9.14 -10.30
C LYS A 111 1.49 -10.17 -11.19
N ASP A 112 2.82 -10.30 -11.12
CA ASP A 112 3.58 -11.24 -11.94
C ASP A 112 3.18 -12.69 -11.62
N ILE A 113 2.91 -12.99 -10.35
CA ILE A 113 2.36 -14.29 -9.92
C ILE A 113 0.95 -14.50 -10.50
N LEU A 114 0.04 -13.52 -10.43
CA LEU A 114 -1.31 -13.65 -10.98
C LEU A 114 -1.29 -13.88 -12.49
N ILE A 115 -0.38 -13.22 -13.21
CA ILE A 115 -0.13 -13.47 -14.63
C ILE A 115 0.37 -14.91 -14.83
N GLU A 116 1.36 -15.35 -14.06
CA GLU A 116 1.87 -16.73 -14.13
C GLU A 116 0.74 -17.76 -13.96
N LEU A 117 -0.10 -17.57 -12.94
CA LEU A 117 -1.24 -18.45 -12.68
C LEU A 117 -2.22 -18.47 -13.85
N ALA A 118 -2.50 -17.33 -14.49
CA ALA A 118 -3.42 -17.25 -15.62
C ALA A 118 -2.97 -18.06 -16.84
N PHE A 119 -1.66 -18.22 -17.03
CA PHE A 119 -1.08 -18.91 -18.19
C PHE A 119 -0.68 -20.37 -17.90
N ARG A 120 -0.27 -20.70 -16.67
CA ARG A 120 0.31 -22.01 -16.35
C ARG A 120 -0.69 -23.01 -15.79
N GLU A 121 -1.77 -22.55 -15.16
CA GLU A 121 -2.79 -23.42 -14.56
C GLU A 121 -4.05 -23.51 -15.45
N LYS A 122 -4.76 -24.64 -15.34
CA LYS A 122 -6.05 -24.84 -16.00
C LYS A 122 -7.17 -24.66 -14.98
N TYR A 123 -7.83 -23.52 -15.06
CA TYR A 123 -9.01 -23.20 -14.26
C TYR A 123 -10.31 -23.34 -15.06
N SER A 124 -11.43 -23.51 -14.36
CA SER A 124 -12.77 -23.37 -14.94
C SER A 124 -12.97 -21.95 -15.48
N LEU A 125 -13.98 -21.75 -16.35
CA LEU A 125 -14.28 -20.42 -16.88
C LEU A 125 -14.58 -19.41 -15.76
N GLU A 126 -15.33 -19.83 -14.76
CA GLU A 126 -15.70 -19.00 -13.60
C GLU A 126 -14.47 -18.63 -12.74
N THR A 127 -13.64 -19.60 -12.38
CA THR A 127 -12.40 -19.32 -11.63
C THR A 127 -11.45 -18.42 -12.42
N LYS A 128 -11.38 -18.54 -13.75
CA LYS A 128 -10.61 -17.62 -14.60
C LYS A 128 -11.14 -16.19 -14.55
N GLU A 129 -12.44 -15.99 -14.48
CA GLU A 129 -13.00 -14.64 -14.39
C GLU A 129 -12.65 -13.98 -13.04
N TYR A 130 -12.71 -14.73 -11.94
CA TYR A 130 -12.25 -14.22 -10.65
C TYR A 130 -10.74 -13.92 -10.63
N LEU A 131 -9.91 -14.77 -11.25
CA LEU A 131 -8.47 -14.49 -11.40
C LEU A 131 -8.22 -13.21 -12.20
N LYS A 132 -8.95 -13.01 -13.30
CA LYS A 132 -8.89 -11.79 -14.11
C LYS A 132 -9.28 -10.56 -13.29
N ILE A 133 -10.35 -10.63 -12.51
CA ILE A 133 -10.79 -9.53 -11.63
C ILE A 133 -9.72 -9.21 -10.58
N ALA A 134 -9.12 -10.23 -9.97
CA ALA A 134 -8.01 -10.05 -9.02
C ALA A 134 -6.80 -9.37 -9.69
N LEU A 135 -6.42 -9.81 -10.90
CA LEU A 135 -5.32 -9.20 -11.66
C LEU A 135 -5.59 -7.74 -12.03
N VAL A 136 -6.79 -7.42 -12.53
CA VAL A 136 -7.19 -6.04 -12.87
C VAL A 136 -7.20 -5.15 -11.62
N THR A 137 -7.65 -5.68 -10.48
CA THR A 137 -7.65 -4.94 -9.21
C THR A 137 -6.22 -4.69 -8.72
N CYS A 138 -5.33 -5.67 -8.86
CA CYS A 138 -3.90 -5.54 -8.55
C CYS A 138 -3.21 -4.48 -9.44
N LEU A 139 -3.53 -4.46 -10.74
CA LEU A 139 -3.07 -3.42 -11.68
C LEU A 139 -3.55 -2.02 -11.29
N SER A 140 -4.81 -1.88 -10.89
CA SER A 140 -5.35 -0.60 -10.40
C SER A 140 -4.58 -0.13 -9.16
N LEU A 141 -4.31 -1.03 -8.21
CA LEU A 141 -3.54 -0.73 -7.02
C LEU A 141 -2.10 -0.32 -7.34
N GLU A 142 -1.45 -0.97 -8.30
CA GLU A 142 -0.12 -0.57 -8.78
C GLU A 142 -0.12 0.88 -9.28
N ASN A 143 -1.10 1.23 -10.11
CA ASN A 143 -1.24 2.57 -10.67
C ASN A 143 -1.47 3.62 -9.57
N GLU A 144 -2.35 3.35 -8.61
CA GLU A 144 -2.60 4.24 -7.46
C GLU A 144 -1.31 4.52 -6.65
N ILE A 145 -0.47 3.49 -6.45
CA ILE A 145 0.81 3.64 -5.75
C ILE A 145 1.80 4.46 -6.58
N VAL A 146 1.88 4.22 -7.89
CA VAL A 146 2.76 4.97 -8.80
C VAL A 146 2.37 6.44 -8.86
N GLU A 147 1.07 6.75 -8.96
CA GLU A 147 0.56 8.12 -8.92
C GLU A 147 0.93 8.83 -7.62
N LEU A 148 0.72 8.15 -6.47
CA LEU A 148 1.04 8.72 -5.17
C LEU A 148 2.55 8.97 -5.02
N LYS A 149 3.39 8.04 -5.50
CA LYS A 149 4.85 8.16 -5.47
C LYS A 149 5.37 9.32 -6.33
N ASN A 150 4.72 9.60 -7.46
CA ASN A 150 5.12 10.66 -8.38
C ASN A 150 4.63 12.06 -7.97
N SER A 151 3.78 12.16 -6.95
CA SER A 151 3.26 13.44 -6.48
C SER A 151 4.19 14.15 -5.50
N LYS A 152 4.82 15.23 -5.98
CA LYS A 152 5.90 15.94 -5.26
C LYS A 152 5.43 16.94 -4.20
N PHE A 153 4.15 17.33 -4.19
CA PHE A 153 3.66 18.47 -3.41
C PHE A 153 2.38 18.18 -2.63
N HIS A 154 2.12 16.92 -2.27
CA HIS A 154 0.99 16.62 -1.41
C HIS A 154 1.15 17.23 -0.03
N SER A 155 0.12 17.97 0.40
CA SER A 155 -0.05 18.35 1.79
C SER A 155 -0.22 17.09 2.65
N ARG A 156 0.07 17.21 3.94
CA ARG A 156 -0.15 16.12 4.91
C ARG A 156 -1.58 15.59 4.91
N SER A 157 -2.58 16.45 4.78
CA SER A 157 -4.00 16.04 4.70
C SER A 157 -4.29 15.22 3.44
N THR A 158 -3.75 15.66 2.30
CA THR A 158 -3.89 14.94 1.03
C THR A 158 -3.24 13.58 1.10
N LEU A 159 -2.03 13.51 1.66
CA LEU A 159 -1.30 12.27 1.84
C LEU A 159 -2.06 11.28 2.73
N ASN A 160 -2.57 11.73 3.88
CA ASN A 160 -3.35 10.88 4.78
C ASN A 160 -4.60 10.32 4.07
N ARG A 161 -5.26 11.13 3.25
CA ARG A 161 -6.40 10.67 2.44
C ARG A 161 -5.97 9.62 1.42
N GLN A 162 -4.88 9.85 0.70
CA GLN A 162 -4.39 8.89 -0.30
C GLN A 162 -3.93 7.57 0.34
N ILE A 163 -3.30 7.61 1.51
CA ILE A 163 -2.95 6.39 2.26
C ILE A 163 -4.22 5.63 2.70
N ARG A 164 -5.29 6.34 3.12
CA ARG A 164 -6.58 5.68 3.41
C ARG A 164 -7.21 5.04 2.18
N ASN A 165 -7.12 5.70 1.03
CA ASN A 165 -7.58 5.13 -0.23
C ASN A 165 -6.78 3.86 -0.57
N LEU A 166 -5.45 3.93 -0.45
CA LEU A 166 -4.59 2.77 -0.64
C LEU A 166 -4.95 1.62 0.32
N HIS A 167 -5.24 1.90 1.59
CA HIS A 167 -5.71 0.87 2.52
C HIS A 167 -6.93 0.13 1.96
N MET A 168 -7.96 0.86 1.54
CA MET A 168 -9.16 0.26 0.95
C MET A 168 -8.86 -0.50 -0.34
N SER A 169 -7.95 0.02 -1.19
CA SER A 169 -7.54 -0.66 -2.42
C SER A 169 -6.77 -1.95 -2.16
N PHE A 170 -5.93 -2.02 -1.12
CA PHE A 170 -5.29 -3.25 -0.67
C PHE A 170 -6.31 -4.27 -0.16
N ILE A 171 -7.28 -3.84 0.66
CA ILE A 171 -8.37 -4.71 1.14
C ILE A 171 -9.19 -5.26 -0.03
N ARG A 172 -9.59 -4.41 -0.98
CA ARG A 172 -10.31 -4.83 -2.18
C ARG A 172 -9.50 -5.81 -3.02
N CYS A 173 -8.20 -5.56 -3.19
CA CYS A 173 -7.31 -6.47 -3.91
C CYS A 173 -7.22 -7.84 -3.22
N PHE A 174 -7.16 -7.86 -1.89
CA PHE A 174 -7.20 -9.09 -1.11
C PHE A 174 -8.52 -9.84 -1.31
N ASP A 175 -9.66 -9.15 -1.21
CA ASP A 175 -10.99 -9.76 -1.34
C ASP A 175 -11.17 -10.44 -2.71
N MET A 176 -10.76 -9.78 -3.79
CA MET A 176 -10.81 -10.36 -5.14
C MET A 176 -9.88 -11.59 -5.26
N TYR A 177 -8.69 -11.53 -4.67
CA TYR A 177 -7.77 -12.67 -4.65
C TYR A 177 -8.31 -13.83 -3.81
N ALA A 178 -8.87 -13.55 -2.63
CA ALA A 178 -9.44 -14.53 -1.73
C ALA A 178 -10.64 -15.23 -2.38
N THR A 179 -11.49 -14.48 -3.11
CA THR A 179 -12.60 -15.02 -3.89
C THR A 179 -12.10 -15.97 -4.98
N PHE A 180 -11.11 -15.54 -5.78
CA PHE A 180 -10.46 -16.41 -6.77
C PHE A 180 -9.97 -17.72 -6.14
N TYR A 181 -9.26 -17.63 -5.01
CA TYR A 181 -8.67 -18.80 -4.35
C TYR A 181 -9.74 -19.75 -3.81
N LYS A 182 -10.80 -19.22 -3.19
CA LYS A 182 -11.93 -20.02 -2.68
C LYS A 182 -12.63 -20.78 -3.80
N GLU A 183 -12.89 -20.12 -4.92
CA GLU A 183 -13.52 -20.75 -6.09
C GLU A 183 -12.61 -21.80 -6.74
N TYR A 184 -11.31 -21.50 -6.83
CA TYR A 184 -10.31 -22.46 -7.24
C TYR A 184 -10.33 -23.74 -6.37
N ARG A 185 -10.49 -23.58 -5.05
CA ARG A 185 -10.57 -24.70 -4.10
C ARG A 185 -11.89 -25.45 -4.16
N HIS A 186 -13.02 -24.75 -4.31
CA HIS A 186 -14.35 -25.36 -4.32
C HIS A 186 -14.58 -26.26 -5.55
N LEU A 187 -13.87 -26.02 -6.66
CA LEU A 187 -13.98 -26.80 -7.90
C LEU A 187 -12.99 -27.97 -7.99
N ARG A 188 -12.28 -28.32 -6.91
CA ARG A 188 -11.38 -29.47 -6.83
C ARG A 188 -11.82 -30.49 -5.79
#